data_AF-A0A3S3S521-F1
#
_entry.id   AF-A0A3S3S521-F1
#
_cell.length_a   1.000
_cell.length_b   1.000
_cell.length_c   1.000
_cell.angle_alpha   90.00
_cell.angle_beta   90.00
_cell.angle_gamma   90.00
#
_symmetry.space_group_name_H-M   'P 1'
#
loop_
_entity.id
_entity.type
_entity.pdbx_description
1 polymer ?
#
loop_
_entity_poly.entity_id
_entity_poly.type
_entity_poly.pdbx_seq_one_letter_code
_entity_poly.pdbx_strand_id
1 'polypeptide(L)'
;MHIECPHCKESNELAFGENIHCHKCEKNFQGFSFRQYKKPLIGTGTALIIGIVGALKVDSHFLEPKRYSTGAIYQIISSCANPNSTLLTSDRRDSLAAACICALDKTMQKIDAQDLSAKAKEFKELFSANIGSCRQTESW
;
A
#
# COMPACT_ATOMS: atom_id res chain seq x y z
N MET A 1 -4.87 -27.03 -26.93
CA MET A 1 -5.91 -26.08 -26.48
C MET A 1 -6.53 -25.44 -27.70
N HIS A 2 -7.85 -25.29 -27.72
CA HIS A 2 -8.57 -24.72 -28.86
C HIS A 2 -8.68 -23.20 -28.69
N ILE A 3 -8.11 -22.44 -29.63
CA ILE A 3 -8.26 -20.98 -29.67
C ILE A 3 -9.06 -20.62 -30.90
N GLU A 4 -10.12 -19.85 -30.73
CA GLU A 4 -10.88 -19.30 -31.84
C GLU A 4 -10.22 -18.03 -32.35
N CYS A 5 -10.03 -17.94 -33.66
CA CYS A 5 -9.53 -16.72 -34.28
C CYS A 5 -10.54 -15.58 -34.06
N PRO A 6 -10.16 -14.43 -33.48
CA PRO A 6 -11.12 -13.36 -33.17
C PRO A 6 -11.67 -12.67 -34.42
N HIS A 7 -11.09 -12.90 -35.60
CA HIS A 7 -11.51 -12.28 -36.85
C HIS A 7 -12.44 -13.17 -37.68
N CYS A 8 -12.14 -14.47 -37.80
CA CYS A 8 -12.97 -15.41 -38.58
C CYS A 8 -13.76 -16.42 -37.71
N LYS A 9 -13.57 -16.40 -36.39
CA LYS A 9 -14.18 -17.31 -35.41
C LYS A 9 -13.90 -18.80 -35.63
N GLU A 10 -12.93 -19.11 -36.48
CA GLU A 10 -12.52 -20.48 -36.74
C GLU A 10 -11.70 -21.04 -35.57
N SER A 11 -12.03 -22.25 -35.15
CA SER A 11 -11.36 -22.93 -34.02
C SER A 11 -10.04 -23.53 -34.49
N ASN A 12 -8.95 -23.12 -33.83
CA ASN A 12 -7.61 -23.58 -34.14
C ASN A 12 -7.08 -24.42 -32.98
N GLU A 13 -6.57 -25.60 -33.30
CA GLU A 13 -5.85 -26.43 -32.35
C GLU A 13 -4.40 -25.99 -32.27
N LEU A 14 -3.99 -25.51 -31.09
CA LEU A 14 -2.62 -25.11 -30.89
C LEU A 14 -1.93 -26.07 -29.92
N ALA A 15 -0.98 -26.82 -30.48
CA ALA A 15 -0.08 -27.72 -29.78
C ALA A 15 1.12 -26.96 -29.21
N PHE A 16 0.86 -26.09 -28.22
CA PHE A 16 1.86 -25.20 -27.62
C PHE A 16 2.93 -25.90 -26.78
N GLY A 17 2.68 -27.13 -26.31
CA GLY A 17 3.55 -27.79 -25.33
C GLY A 17 4.85 -28.34 -25.92
N GLU A 18 4.78 -29.01 -27.08
CA GLU A 18 5.90 -29.79 -27.60
C GLU A 18 6.84 -28.99 -28.51
N ASN A 19 6.31 -28.02 -29.25
CA ASN A 19 7.03 -27.33 -30.33
C ASN A 19 7.55 -25.93 -29.95
N ILE A 20 7.37 -25.51 -28.69
CA ILE A 20 7.83 -24.21 -28.22
C ILE A 20 8.91 -24.45 -27.17
N HIS A 21 10.10 -23.92 -27.44
CA HIS A 21 11.26 -24.05 -26.58
C HIS A 21 11.57 -22.71 -25.92
N CYS A 22 11.89 -22.74 -24.63
CA CYS A 22 12.40 -21.55 -23.96
C CYS A 22 13.75 -21.17 -24.57
N HIS A 23 13.89 -19.94 -25.09
CA HIS A 23 15.12 -19.48 -25.73
C HIS A 23 16.38 -19.62 -24.83
N LYS A 24 16.21 -19.52 -23.51
CA LYS A 24 17.31 -19.54 -22.55
C LYS A 24 17.74 -20.94 -22.10
N CYS A 25 16.81 -21.90 -22.05
CA CYS A 25 17.10 -23.23 -21.50
C CYS A 25 16.67 -24.40 -22.40
N GLU A 26 16.14 -24.10 -23.59
CA GLU A 26 15.70 -25.02 -24.64
C GLU A 26 14.66 -26.08 -24.23
N LYS A 27 14.20 -26.05 -22.98
CA LYS A 27 13.13 -26.91 -22.48
C LYS A 27 11.81 -26.51 -23.13
N ASN A 28 11.02 -27.52 -23.48
CA ASN A 28 9.69 -27.32 -24.00
C ASN A 28 8.69 -27.02 -22.85
N PHE A 29 7.50 -26.54 -23.21
CA PHE A 29 6.46 -26.17 -22.26
C PHE A 29 5.41 -27.28 -22.08
N GLN A 30 5.76 -28.52 -22.43
CA GLN A 30 4.87 -29.68 -22.31
C GLN A 30 4.51 -29.90 -20.83
N GLY A 31 3.21 -30.06 -20.53
CA GLY A 31 2.71 -30.23 -19.17
C GLY A 31 2.43 -28.95 -18.38
N PHE A 32 2.75 -27.76 -18.93
CA PHE A 32 2.41 -26.48 -18.29
C PHE A 32 1.12 -25.89 -18.85
N SER A 33 0.20 -25.47 -17.97
CA SER A 33 -1.05 -24.81 -18.36
C SER A 33 -0.89 -23.28 -18.37
N PHE A 34 -1.09 -22.64 -19.51
CA PHE A 34 -1.11 -21.18 -19.62
C PHE A 34 -2.51 -20.66 -19.27
N ARG A 35 -2.68 -20.12 -18.06
CA ARG A 35 -3.98 -19.60 -17.60
C ARG A 35 -4.24 -18.22 -18.23
N GLN A 36 -5.20 -18.13 -19.13
CA GLN A 36 -5.67 -16.85 -19.65
C GLN A 36 -6.38 -16.10 -18.51
N TYR A 37 -5.88 -14.90 -18.16
CA TYR A 37 -6.58 -13.99 -17.25
C TYR A 37 -7.90 -13.56 -17.90
N LYS A 38 -9.00 -14.20 -17.52
CA LYS A 38 -10.34 -13.73 -17.91
C LYS A 38 -10.66 -12.48 -17.08
N LYS A 39 -11.00 -11.38 -17.77
CA LYS A 39 -11.52 -10.16 -17.14
C LYS A 39 -12.79 -10.50 -16.33
N PRO A 40 -12.99 -9.97 -15.12
CA PRO A 40 -14.21 -10.24 -14.38
C PRO A 40 -15.37 -9.48 -15.04
N LEU A 41 -16.33 -10.22 -15.62
CA LEU A 41 -17.66 -9.68 -15.89
C LEU A 41 -18.34 -9.51 -14.53
N ILE A 42 -18.30 -8.31 -13.97
CA ILE A 42 -19.03 -7.97 -12.74
C ILE A 42 -20.52 -7.86 -13.12
N GLY A 43 -21.24 -8.98 -13.00
CA GLY A 43 -22.69 -8.96 -12.88
C GLY A 43 -23.07 -8.39 -11.52
N THR A 44 -24.00 -7.44 -11.49
CA THR A 44 -24.43 -6.63 -10.34
C THR A 44 -25.17 -7.39 -9.23
N GLY A 45 -24.91 -8.69 -9.03
CA GLY A 45 -25.71 -9.46 -8.08
C GLY A 45 -25.09 -10.78 -7.64
N THR A 46 -24.11 -10.70 -6.74
CA THR A 46 -23.89 -11.72 -5.71
C THR A 46 -23.12 -11.09 -4.55
N ALA A 47 -23.82 -10.75 -3.47
CA ALA A 47 -23.18 -10.52 -2.17
C ALA A 47 -22.73 -11.89 -1.63
N LEU A 48 -21.43 -12.05 -1.37
CA LEU A 48 -20.91 -13.25 -0.70
C LEU A 48 -20.34 -12.86 0.66
N ILE A 49 -21.15 -13.03 1.70
CA ILE A 49 -20.73 -13.04 3.09
C ILE A 49 -19.97 -14.35 3.32
N ILE A 50 -18.64 -14.31 3.26
CA ILE A 50 -17.76 -15.24 4.00
C ILE A 50 -16.52 -14.45 4.40
N GLY A 51 -16.33 -14.21 5.69
CA GLY A 51 -15.14 -13.53 6.20
C GLY A 51 -15.04 -13.38 7.70
N ILE A 52 -16.10 -13.66 8.47
CA ILE A 52 -16.06 -13.49 9.94
C ILE A 52 -15.17 -14.55 10.63
N VAL A 53 -14.87 -15.68 10.00
CA VAL A 53 -14.09 -16.76 10.64
C VAL A 53 -12.62 -16.83 10.18
N GLY A 54 -12.27 -16.23 9.03
CA GLY A 54 -10.88 -16.21 8.53
C GLY A 54 -10.03 -15.04 9.04
N ALA A 55 -10.65 -13.91 9.41
CA ALA A 55 -9.95 -12.69 9.80
C ALA A 55 -9.30 -12.72 11.20
N LEU A 56 -9.54 -13.77 12.00
CA LEU A 56 -9.00 -13.86 13.36
C LEU A 56 -7.63 -14.54 13.46
N LYS A 57 -7.15 -15.23 12.40
CA LYS A 57 -5.93 -16.05 12.45
C LYS A 57 -5.09 -16.06 11.17
N VAL A 58 -5.11 -14.99 10.38
CA VAL A 58 -4.05 -14.79 9.37
C VAL A 58 -3.07 -13.78 9.94
N ASP A 59 -2.17 -14.35 10.74
CA ASP A 59 -0.84 -13.87 11.08
C ASP A 59 -0.60 -12.34 10.99
N SER A 60 -0.82 -11.66 12.11
CA SER A 60 -0.42 -10.28 12.37
C SER A 60 1.10 -10.03 12.31
N HIS A 61 1.88 -11.04 11.92
CA HIS A 61 3.33 -10.99 11.81
C HIS A 61 3.87 -10.93 10.38
N PHE A 62 3.06 -11.16 9.33
CA PHE A 62 3.60 -11.42 7.98
C PHE A 62 3.21 -10.45 6.86
N LEU A 63 2.23 -9.56 7.03
CA LEU A 63 1.82 -8.63 5.97
C LEU A 63 1.81 -7.20 6.49
N GLU A 64 2.76 -6.43 5.96
CA GLU A 64 3.12 -5.05 6.27
C GLU A 64 3.65 -4.77 7.69
N PRO A 65 4.83 -4.13 7.82
CA PRO A 65 5.24 -3.58 9.11
C PRO A 65 4.15 -2.63 9.61
N LYS A 66 3.99 -2.57 10.95
CA LYS A 66 3.04 -1.78 11.77
C LYS A 66 3.04 -0.26 11.51
N ARG A 67 3.18 0.14 10.26
CA ARG A 67 3.33 1.50 9.76
C ARG A 67 1.96 2.11 9.62
N TYR A 68 1.92 3.41 9.83
CA TYR A 68 0.76 4.23 9.59
C TYR A 68 0.51 4.23 8.08
N SER A 69 -0.76 4.22 7.67
CA SER A 69 -1.08 4.30 6.24
C SER A 69 -0.54 5.60 5.65
N THR A 70 -0.15 5.57 4.37
CA THR A 70 0.32 6.78 3.66
C THR A 70 -0.68 7.93 3.75
N GLY A 71 -1.98 7.63 3.71
CA GLY A 71 -3.04 8.62 3.89
C GLY A 71 -3.05 9.25 5.28
N ALA A 72 -2.88 8.46 6.35
CA ALA A 72 -2.82 8.96 7.71
C ALA A 72 -1.56 9.84 7.93
N ILE A 73 -0.41 9.38 7.43
CA ILE A 73 0.85 10.13 7.46
C ILE A 73 0.67 11.50 6.78
N TYR A 74 0.11 11.51 5.57
CA TYR A 74 -0.15 12.73 4.82
C TYR A 74 -1.07 13.68 5.59
N GLN A 75 -2.21 13.20 6.11
CA GLN A 75 -3.16 14.03 6.85
C GLN A 75 -2.55 14.66 8.11
N ILE A 76 -1.74 13.90 8.86
CA ILE A 76 -1.07 14.40 10.06
C ILE A 76 -0.06 15.48 9.69
N ILE A 77 0.79 15.22 8.68
CA ILE A 77 1.81 16.19 8.24
C ILE A 77 1.15 17.43 7.65
N SER A 78 0.15 17.29 6.79
CA SER A 78 -0.53 18.44 6.16
C SER A 78 -1.21 19.33 7.18
N SER A 79 -1.84 18.73 8.19
CA SER A 79 -2.48 19.47 9.29
C SER A 79 -1.44 20.16 10.18
N CYS A 80 -0.31 19.51 10.44
CA CYS A 80 0.77 20.05 11.25
C CYS A 80 1.54 21.17 10.53
N ALA A 81 1.82 21.02 9.24
CA ALA A 81 2.55 21.96 8.41
C ALA A 81 1.72 23.18 7.98
N ASN A 82 0.42 23.17 8.25
CA ASN A 82 -0.50 24.27 7.99
C ASN A 82 -1.41 24.56 9.19
N PRO A 83 -0.83 25.01 10.33
CA PRO A 83 -1.56 25.13 11.59
C PRO A 83 -2.58 26.29 11.60
N ASN A 84 -2.45 27.25 10.69
CA ASN A 84 -3.34 28.41 10.54
C ASN A 84 -3.75 28.58 9.07
N SER A 85 -4.89 29.24 8.81
CA SER A 85 -5.31 29.63 7.46
C SER A 85 -4.50 30.79 6.87
N THR A 86 -3.46 31.25 7.57
CA THR A 86 -2.59 32.35 7.13
C THR A 86 -1.60 31.83 6.08
N LEU A 87 -1.44 32.58 5.00
CA LEU A 87 -0.44 32.26 3.97
C LEU A 87 0.97 32.30 4.57
N LEU A 88 1.59 31.12 4.68
CA LEU A 88 3.01 30.97 4.99
C LEU A 88 3.83 31.14 3.70
N THR A 89 5.04 31.68 3.81
CA THR A 89 6.02 31.59 2.71
C THR A 89 6.37 30.12 2.45
N SER A 90 6.78 29.79 1.23
CA SER A 90 7.21 28.42 0.85
C SER A 90 8.20 27.85 1.85
N ASP A 91 9.22 28.63 2.17
CA ASP A 91 10.35 28.19 3.00
C ASP A 91 9.91 27.88 4.44
N ARG A 92 8.98 28.68 4.97
CA ARG A 92 8.47 28.48 6.33
C ARG A 92 7.51 27.29 6.41
N ARG A 93 6.76 27.03 5.34
CA ARG A 93 5.91 25.84 5.23
C ARG A 93 6.76 24.57 5.09
N ASP A 94 7.83 24.63 4.31
CA ASP A 94 8.70 23.48 4.05
C ASP A 94 9.54 23.12 5.30
N SER A 95 10.08 24.11 6.01
CA SER A 95 10.72 23.93 7.33
C SER A 95 9.75 23.34 8.36
N LEU A 96 8.51 23.82 8.39
CA LEU A 96 7.50 23.27 9.30
C LEU A 96 7.12 21.84 8.93
N ALA A 97 6.99 21.53 7.63
CA ALA A 97 6.75 20.17 7.17
C ALA A 97 7.89 19.22 7.56
N ALA A 98 9.15 19.66 7.45
CA ALA A 98 10.31 18.89 7.90
C ALA A 98 10.25 18.60 9.40
N ALA A 99 9.93 19.60 10.22
CA ALA A 99 9.75 19.41 11.66
C ALA A 99 8.59 18.45 11.99
N CYS A 100 7.47 18.52 11.26
CA CYS A 100 6.32 17.63 11.43
C CYS A 100 6.66 16.17 11.03
N ILE A 101 7.42 15.97 9.95
CA ILE A 101 7.90 14.65 9.52
C ILE A 101 8.81 14.04 10.58
N CYS A 102 9.80 14.80 11.05
CA CYS A 102 10.70 14.37 12.13
C CYS A 102 9.94 14.01 13.41
N ALA A 103 8.96 14.82 13.77
CA ALA A 103 8.15 14.58 14.96
C ALA A 103 7.27 13.34 14.83
N LEU A 104 6.71 13.11 13.64
CA LEU A 104 5.88 11.95 13.36
C LEU A 104 6.71 10.67 13.42
N ASP A 105 7.89 10.66 12.81
CA ASP A 105 8.80 9.50 12.81
C ASP A 105 9.20 9.10 14.25
N LYS A 106 9.62 10.06 15.08
CA LYS A 106 9.92 9.82 16.50
C LYS A 106 8.71 9.32 17.30
N THR A 107 7.50 9.72 16.93
CA THR A 107 6.27 9.30 17.61
C THR A 107 5.87 7.89 17.19
N MET A 108 6.00 7.57 15.91
CA MET A 108 5.75 6.24 15.34
C MET A 108 6.71 5.16 15.88
N GLN A 109 7.90 5.54 16.33
CA GLN A 109 8.82 4.65 17.04
C GLN A 109 8.31 4.22 18.43
N LYS A 110 7.38 4.97 19.03
CA LYS A 110 6.84 4.72 20.38
C LYS A 110 5.41 4.21 20.37
N ILE A 111 4.61 4.61 19.38
CA ILE A 111 3.19 4.24 19.27
C ILE A 111 2.95 3.59 17.91
N ASP A 112 2.67 2.29 17.97
CA ASP A 112 2.25 1.50 16.80
C ASP A 112 0.87 1.96 16.30
N ALA A 113 0.62 1.81 15.00
CA ALA A 113 -0.65 2.20 14.38
C ALA A 113 -1.88 1.53 15.02
N GLN A 114 -1.73 0.30 15.54
CA GLN A 114 -2.80 -0.46 16.20
C GLN A 114 -3.20 0.16 17.55
N ASP A 115 -2.26 0.80 18.23
CA ASP A 115 -2.46 1.41 19.55
C ASP A 115 -2.96 2.86 19.47
N LEU A 116 -2.94 3.47 18.28
CA LEU A 116 -3.21 4.89 18.09
C LEU A 116 -4.56 5.34 18.67
N SER A 117 -5.60 4.51 18.58
CA SER A 117 -6.92 4.82 19.14
C SER A 117 -6.91 4.82 20.66
N ALA A 118 -6.30 3.82 21.28
CA ALA A 118 -6.19 3.68 22.73
C ALA A 118 -5.23 4.70 23.35
N LYS A 119 -4.17 5.07 22.61
CA LYS A 119 -3.10 5.99 23.03
C LYS A 119 -3.20 7.36 22.38
N ALA A 120 -4.39 7.77 21.91
CA ALA A 120 -4.55 9.02 21.16
C ALA A 120 -4.06 10.27 21.94
N LYS A 121 -4.24 10.28 23.27
CA LYS A 121 -3.73 11.34 24.14
C LYS A 121 -2.21 11.35 24.21
N GLU A 122 -1.61 10.19 24.47
CA GLU A 122 -0.15 10.01 24.52
C GLU A 122 0.49 10.34 23.17
N PHE A 123 -0.16 9.97 22.06
CA PHE A 123 0.28 10.34 20.71
C PHE A 123 0.36 11.85 20.54
N LYS A 124 -0.68 12.59 20.93
CA LYS A 124 -0.68 14.06 20.82
C LYS A 124 0.41 14.69 21.68
N GLU A 125 0.60 14.20 22.90
CA GLU A 125 1.63 14.69 23.83
C GLU A 125 3.04 14.43 23.28
N LEU A 126 3.33 13.20 22.87
CA LEU A 126 4.61 12.82 22.27
C LEU A 126 4.88 13.56 20.96
N PHE A 127 3.90 13.65 20.07
CA PHE A 127 4.03 14.35 18.80
C PHE A 127 4.33 15.84 19.03
N SER A 128 3.58 16.51 19.92
CA SER A 128 3.81 17.91 20.26
C SER A 128 5.18 18.14 20.89
N ALA A 129 5.63 17.27 21.79
CA ALA A 129 6.96 17.35 22.39
C ALA A 129 8.06 17.16 21.33
N ASN A 130 7.87 16.20 20.42
CA ASN A 130 8.82 15.90 19.36
C ASN A 130 8.95 17.07 18.36
N ILE A 131 7.87 17.80 18.04
CA ILE A 131 7.93 19.01 17.21
C ILE A 131 8.92 20.03 17.78
N GLY A 132 8.88 20.27 19.11
CA GLY A 132 9.80 21.19 19.78
C GLY A 132 11.27 20.78 19.64
N SER A 133 11.55 19.47 19.67
CA SER A 133 12.90 18.92 19.48
C SER A 133 13.37 18.99 18.02
N CYS A 134 12.45 18.81 17.07
CA CYS A 134 12.75 18.76 15.64
C CYS A 134 12.89 20.16 15.01
N ARG A 135 12.33 21.20 15.63
CA ARG A 135 12.56 22.60 15.20
C ARG A 135 13.95 23.13 15.51
N GLN A 136 14.67 22.53 16.46
CA GLN A 136 16.00 22.97 16.90
C GLN A 136 17.14 22.38 16.06
N THR A 137 16.84 21.47 15.14
CA THR A 137 17.84 20.71 14.36
C THR A 137 18.13 21.30 12.98
N GLU A 138 17.49 22.42 12.60
CA GLU A 138 17.75 23.18 11.36
C GLU A 138 18.78 24.31 11.58
N SER A 139 19.90 24.02 12.24
CA SER A 139 21.09 24.88 12.19
C SER A 139 22.16 24.21 11.33
N TRP A 140 22.10 24.45 10.03
CA TRP A 140 23.20 24.20 9.09
C TRP A 140 23.51 25.51 8.36
#